data_AF-A0A512B165-F1
#
_entry.id   AF-A0A512B165-F1
#
_cell.length_a   1.000
_cell.length_b   1.000
_cell.length_c   1.000
_cell.angle_alpha   90.00
_cell.angle_beta   90.00
_cell.angle_gamma   90.00
#
_symmetry.space_group_name_H-M   'P 1'
#
loop_
_entity.id
_entity.type
_entity.pdbx_description
1 polymer ?
#
loop_
_entity_poly.entity_id
_entity_poly.type
_entity_poly.pdbx_seq_one_letter_code
_entity_poly.pdbx_strand_id
1 'polypeptide(L)'
;MHLIVSAGEGFGLSAILRDFKKFTSSTILKAIEQNPQESRRNWMLWLFKATGEKNSKNTKYQFWQQDNHPIALESNRFKEEKLYYLHQNPVAAGLVAEPEHYIYSSATDYAGGKGLINITFL
;
A
#
# COMPACT_ATOMS: atom_id res chain seq x y z
N MET A 1 1.94 4.00 1.70
CA MET A 1 2.16 2.95 0.68
C MET A 1 2.36 3.63 -0.66
N HIS A 2 3.36 3.20 -1.43
CA HIS A 2 3.65 3.71 -2.78
C HIS A 2 3.71 2.52 -3.73
N LEU A 3 3.09 2.65 -4.90
CA LEU A 3 2.97 1.57 -5.89
C LEU A 3 3.16 2.15 -7.28
N ILE A 4 3.82 1.39 -8.16
CA ILE A 4 3.78 1.59 -9.61
C ILE A 4 2.96 0.44 -10.18
N VAL A 5 1.85 0.76 -10.84
CA VAL A 5 0.87 -0.23 -11.31
C VAL A 5 0.35 0.14 -12.69
N SER A 6 0.01 -0.89 -13.46
CA SER A 6 -0.76 -0.77 -14.70
C SER A 6 -2.05 -1.58 -14.58
N ALA A 7 -3.08 -1.18 -15.32
CA ALA A 7 -4.29 -1.98 -15.48
C ALA A 7 -4.19 -2.78 -16.78
N GLY A 8 -4.66 -4.03 -16.75
CA GLY A 8 -4.84 -4.82 -17.97
C GLY A 8 -5.91 -4.23 -18.88
N GLU A 9 -5.94 -4.67 -20.13
CA GLU A 9 -6.94 -4.24 -21.11
C GLU A 9 -8.37 -4.44 -20.58
N GLY A 10 -9.23 -3.43 -20.77
CA GLY A 10 -10.61 -3.45 -20.28
C GLY A 10 -10.78 -3.10 -18.79
N PHE A 11 -9.70 -2.90 -18.03
CA PHE A 11 -9.76 -2.52 -16.61
C PHE A 11 -9.27 -1.09 -16.38
N GLY A 12 -9.91 -0.39 -15.42
CA GLY A 12 -9.51 0.95 -15.00
C GLY A 12 -8.80 0.95 -13.65
N LEU A 13 -7.68 1.66 -13.54
CA LEU A 13 -6.90 1.80 -12.29
C LEU A 13 -7.76 2.31 -11.12
N SER A 14 -8.70 3.21 -11.36
CA SER A 14 -9.60 3.73 -10.32
C SER A 14 -10.47 2.63 -9.70
N ALA A 15 -11.02 1.73 -10.52
CA ALA A 15 -11.81 0.59 -10.05
C ALA A 15 -10.93 -0.41 -9.28
N ILE A 16 -9.74 -0.71 -9.81
CA ILE A 16 -8.77 -1.59 -9.15
C ILE A 16 -8.38 -1.04 -7.77
N LEU A 17 -8.03 0.24 -7.67
CA LEU A 17 -7.65 0.88 -6.41
C LEU A 17 -8.80 0.93 -5.40
N ARG A 18 -10.03 1.22 -5.86
CA ARG A 18 -11.24 1.19 -5.03
C ARG A 18 -11.43 -0.20 -4.43
N ASP A 19 -11.39 -1.23 -5.26
CA ASP A 19 -11.67 -2.61 -4.84
C ASP A 19 -10.53 -3.15 -3.96
N PHE A 20 -9.27 -2.80 -4.26
CA PHE A 20 -8.11 -3.05 -3.40
C PHE A 20 -8.28 -2.43 -2.01
N LYS A 21 -8.61 -1.12 -1.92
CA LYS A 21 -8.81 -0.43 -0.64
C LYS A 21 -9.96 -1.06 0.15
N LYS A 22 -11.06 -1.41 -0.51
CA LYS A 22 -12.22 -2.06 0.11
C LYS A 22 -11.86 -3.44 0.68
N PHE A 23 -11.24 -4.28 -0.13
CA PHE A 23 -10.86 -5.64 0.27
C PHE A 23 -9.87 -5.62 1.43
N THR A 24 -8.77 -4.86 1.30
CA THR A 24 -7.72 -4.80 2.32
C THR A 24 -8.21 -4.20 3.63
N SER A 25 -9.03 -3.14 3.58
CA SER A 25 -9.63 -2.55 4.78
C SER A 25 -10.44 -3.57 5.57
N SER A 26 -11.36 -4.29 4.89
CA SER A 26 -12.21 -5.31 5.53
C SER A 26 -11.37 -6.44 6.13
N THR A 27 -10.42 -6.97 5.35
CA THR A 27 -9.57 -8.09 5.76
C THR A 27 -8.67 -7.73 6.93
N ILE A 28 -8.02 -6.57 6.91
CA ILE A 28 -7.11 -6.13 7.98
C ILE A 28 -7.88 -5.81 9.25
N LEU A 29 -9.00 -5.10 9.17
CA LEU A 29 -9.84 -4.80 10.33
C LEU A 29 -10.33 -6.08 11.01
N LYS A 30 -10.76 -7.07 10.22
CA LYS A 30 -11.14 -8.39 10.72
C LYS A 30 -9.96 -9.10 11.39
N ALA A 31 -8.78 -9.06 10.78
CA ALA A 31 -7.58 -9.66 11.36
C ALA A 31 -7.20 -9.03 12.70
N ILE A 32 -7.33 -7.70 12.84
CA ILE A 32 -7.11 -6.99 14.11
C ILE A 32 -8.15 -7.41 15.14
N GLU A 33 -9.44 -7.38 14.80
CA GLU A 33 -10.54 -7.71 15.71
C GLU A 33 -10.43 -9.15 16.24
N GLN A 34 -10.04 -10.07 15.36
CA GLN A 34 -9.94 -11.50 15.67
C GLN A 34 -8.59 -11.92 16.26
N ASN A 35 -7.63 -10.99 16.44
CA ASN A 35 -6.34 -11.30 17.05
C ASN A 35 -6.34 -10.96 18.55
N PRO A 36 -6.52 -11.94 19.47
CA PRO A 36 -6.50 -11.68 20.90
C PRO A 36 -5.10 -11.32 21.44
N GLN A 37 -4.03 -11.59 20.69
CA GLN A 37 -2.65 -11.30 21.11
C GLN A 37 -2.19 -9.88 20.76
N GLU A 38 -2.95 -9.16 19.92
CA GLU A 38 -2.64 -7.77 19.59
C GLU A 38 -3.08 -6.84 20.72
N SER A 39 -2.11 -6.42 21.55
CA SER A 39 -2.35 -5.57 22.72
C SER A 39 -3.00 -4.22 22.36
N ARG A 40 -2.78 -3.70 21.14
CA ARG A 40 -3.34 -2.43 20.68
C ARG A 40 -4.68 -2.57 19.98
N ARG A 41 -5.26 -3.78 19.92
CA ARG A 41 -6.50 -4.07 19.16
C ARG A 41 -7.62 -3.08 19.44
N ASN A 42 -7.98 -2.91 20.70
CA ASN A 42 -9.12 -2.07 21.09
C ASN A 42 -8.86 -0.60 20.74
N TRP A 43 -7.61 -0.12 20.93
CA TRP A 43 -7.22 1.23 20.58
C TRP A 43 -7.28 1.47 19.06
N MET A 44 -6.76 0.55 18.25
CA MET A 44 -6.84 0.66 16.78
C MET A 44 -8.28 0.64 16.28
N LEU A 45 -9.11 -0.29 16.77
CA LEU A 45 -10.54 -0.34 16.39
C LEU A 45 -11.28 0.93 16.80
N TRP A 46 -11.02 1.46 17.99
CA TRP A 46 -11.58 2.74 18.42
C TRP A 46 -11.14 3.89 17.50
N LEU A 47 -9.85 3.96 17.15
CA LEU A 47 -9.32 5.00 16.26
C LEU A 47 -9.99 4.95 14.89
N PHE A 48 -10.04 3.77 14.26
CA PHE A 48 -10.68 3.61 12.96
C PHE A 48 -12.19 3.91 13.00
N LYS A 49 -12.86 3.64 14.13
CA LYS A 49 -14.28 3.96 14.31
C LYS A 49 -14.50 5.45 14.41
N ALA A 50 -13.74 6.12 15.28
CA ALA A 50 -13.82 7.56 15.48
C ALA A 50 -13.51 8.35 14.20
N THR A 51 -12.57 7.87 13.37
CA THR A 51 -12.32 8.46 12.05
C THR A 51 -13.43 8.13 11.05
N GLY A 52 -14.00 6.93 11.11
CA GLY A 52 -15.13 6.50 10.27
C GLY A 52 -16.39 7.34 10.48
N GLU A 53 -16.75 7.61 11.73
CA GLU A 53 -17.94 8.39 12.13
C GLU A 53 -17.91 9.83 11.59
N LYS A 54 -16.72 10.40 11.38
CA LYS A 54 -16.55 11.76 10.83
C LYS A 54 -16.82 11.83 9.32
N ASN A 55 -17.01 10.71 8.64
CA ASN A 55 -17.17 10.66 7.19
C ASN A 55 -18.39 9.84 6.80
N SER A 56 -19.41 10.53 6.27
CA SER A 56 -20.70 9.96 5.86
C SER A 56 -20.60 8.88 4.77
N LYS A 57 -19.47 8.79 4.05
CA LYS A 57 -19.23 7.74 3.05
C LYS A 57 -18.84 6.39 3.65
N ASN A 58 -18.51 6.34 4.95
CA ASN A 58 -18.18 5.11 5.64
C ASN A 58 -19.38 4.58 6.42
N THR A 59 -19.45 3.26 6.57
CA THR A 59 -20.50 2.61 7.37
C THR A 59 -20.12 2.45 8.84
N LYS A 60 -18.84 2.19 9.15
CA LYS A 60 -18.39 1.94 10.53
C LYS A 60 -16.95 2.38 10.79
N TYR A 61 -16.01 1.96 9.94
CA TYR A 61 -14.58 2.18 10.14
C TYR A 61 -13.98 2.91 8.92
N GLN A 62 -12.98 3.76 9.16
CA GLN A 62 -12.09 4.27 8.12
C GLN A 62 -10.66 3.80 8.37
N PHE A 63 -10.18 2.87 7.55
CA PHE A 63 -8.79 2.39 7.59
C PHE A 63 -7.89 3.20 6.66
N TRP A 64 -8.26 3.29 5.38
CA TRP A 64 -7.53 4.09 4.40
C TRP A 64 -7.90 5.57 4.48
N GLN A 65 -6.93 6.43 4.21
CA GLN A 65 -7.22 7.81 3.84
C GLN A 65 -8.01 7.82 2.52
N GLN A 66 -8.95 8.78 2.39
CA GLN A 66 -9.83 8.88 1.23
C GLN A 66 -9.03 9.14 -0.04
N ASP A 67 -8.09 10.07 0.06
CA ASP A 67 -7.33 10.52 -1.09
C ASP A 67 -6.31 9.48 -1.56
N ASN A 68 -5.94 9.63 -2.82
CA ASN A 68 -4.77 9.03 -3.41
C ASN A 68 -4.11 10.10 -4.29
N HIS A 69 -2.84 9.89 -4.63
CA HIS A 69 -2.08 10.84 -5.44
C HIS A 69 -1.55 10.11 -6.68
N PRO A 70 -2.39 9.93 -7.71
CA PRO A 70 -2.00 9.22 -8.91
C PRO A 70 -1.10 10.13 -9.75
N ILE A 71 0.02 9.58 -10.24
CA ILE A 71 0.94 10.25 -11.14
C ILE A 71 1.10 9.35 -12.36
N ALA A 72 0.81 9.89 -13.55
CA ALA A 72 1.03 9.18 -14.80
C ALA A 72 2.54 9.09 -15.09
N LEU A 73 3.03 7.89 -15.41
CA LEU A 73 4.44 7.67 -15.74
C LEU A 73 4.65 7.69 -17.26
N GLU A 74 4.86 8.89 -17.80
CA GLU A 74 4.77 9.18 -19.24
C GLU A 74 6.03 8.84 -20.05
N SER A 75 7.19 8.68 -19.39
CA SER A 75 8.46 8.37 -20.06
C SER A 75 9.29 7.36 -19.28
N ASN A 76 10.19 6.65 -19.95
CA ASN A 76 11.08 5.67 -19.31
C ASN A 76 11.96 6.33 -18.24
N ARG A 77 12.53 7.50 -18.54
CA ARG A 77 13.28 8.30 -17.55
C ARG A 77 12.45 8.57 -16.30
N PHE A 78 11.19 8.98 -16.48
CA PHE A 78 10.32 9.28 -15.33
C PHE A 78 9.92 8.03 -14.55
N LYS A 79 9.74 6.88 -15.23
CA LYS A 79 9.53 5.59 -14.56
C LYS A 79 10.72 5.20 -13.70
N GLU A 80 11.93 5.30 -14.22
CA GLU A 80 13.18 5.00 -13.50
C GLU A 80 13.34 5.91 -12.27
N GLU A 81 13.13 7.22 -12.44
CA GLU A 81 13.17 8.18 -11.32
C GLU A 81 12.18 7.82 -10.21
N LYS A 82 10.94 7.45 -10.56
CA LYS A 82 9.91 7.08 -9.58
C LYS A 82 10.14 5.71 -8.97
N LEU A 83 10.68 4.76 -9.72
CA LEU A 83 11.08 3.45 -9.21
C LEU A 83 12.20 3.60 -8.17
N TYR A 84 13.24 4.36 -8.50
CA TYR A 84 14.33 4.65 -7.58
C TYR A 84 13.82 5.32 -6.30
N TYR A 85 13.00 6.37 -6.43
CA TYR A 85 12.37 7.02 -5.27
C TYR A 85 11.57 6.03 -4.42
N LEU A 86 10.76 5.17 -5.03
CA LEU A 86 9.96 4.16 -4.33
C LEU A 86 10.84 3.21 -3.53
N HIS A 87 11.91 2.70 -4.13
CA HIS A 87 12.86 1.78 -3.49
C HIS A 87 13.71 2.45 -2.40
N GLN A 88 14.00 3.74 -2.51
CA GLN A 88 14.76 4.48 -1.49
C GLN A 88 13.94 4.91 -0.28
N ASN A 89 12.60 4.87 -0.34
CA ASN A 89 11.75 5.29 0.78
C ASN A 89 12.07 4.58 2.12
N PRO A 90 12.29 3.25 2.17
CA PRO A 90 12.68 2.56 3.41
C PRO A 90 14.05 2.99 3.95
N VAL A 91 15.00 3.34 3.07
CA VAL A 91 16.33 3.83 3.45
C VAL A 91 16.21 5.25 4.03
N ALA A 92 15.51 6.14 3.34
CA ALA A 92 15.25 7.50 3.80
C ALA A 92 14.47 7.54 5.14
N ALA A 93 13.63 6.53 5.38
CA ALA A 93 12.92 6.35 6.65
C ALA A 93 13.78 5.71 7.77
N GLY A 94 15.02 5.31 7.49
CA GLY A 94 15.92 4.68 8.45
C GLY A 94 15.54 3.25 8.84
N LEU A 95 14.70 2.57 8.04
CA LEU A 95 14.25 1.20 8.32
C LEU A 95 15.31 0.16 7.95
N VAL A 96 16.07 0.44 6.90
CA VAL A 96 17.14 -0.42 6.36
C VAL A 96 18.28 0.42 5.83
N ALA A 97 19.49 -0.15 5.78
CA ALA A 97 20.65 0.52 5.20
C ALA A 97 20.65 0.52 3.66
N GLU A 98 20.03 -0.50 3.05
CA GLU A 98 20.00 -0.69 1.59
C GLU A 98 18.57 -1.04 1.15
N PRO A 99 18.11 -0.58 -0.04
CA PRO A 99 16.73 -0.78 -0.50
C PRO A 99 16.24 -2.23 -0.51
N GLU A 100 17.07 -3.15 -0.99
CA GLU A 100 16.80 -4.57 -1.16
C GLU A 100 16.63 -5.34 0.15
N HIS A 101 17.08 -4.77 1.27
CA HIS A 101 16.89 -5.33 2.61
C HIS A 101 15.48 -5.12 3.15
N TYR A 102 14.70 -4.21 2.56
CA TYR A 102 13.31 -4.02 2.98
C TYR A 102 12.40 -5.06 2.33
N ILE A 103 12.12 -6.14 3.07
CA ILE A 103 11.39 -7.32 2.58
C ILE A 103 9.98 -7.03 2.01
N TYR A 104 9.38 -5.89 2.36
CA TYR A 104 8.07 -5.47 1.85
C TYR A 104 8.18 -4.50 0.65
N SER A 105 9.28 -4.57 -0.09
CA SER A 105 9.54 -3.81 -1.32
C SER A 105 9.92 -4.76 -2.46
N SER A 106 9.67 -4.33 -3.69
CA SER A 106 10.16 -5.01 -4.89
C SER A 106 11.64 -4.76 -5.17
N ALA A 107 12.34 -3.95 -4.36
CA ALA A 107 13.76 -3.67 -4.53
C ALA A 107 14.60 -4.95 -4.61
N THR A 108 14.26 -5.97 -3.81
CA THR A 108 14.91 -7.29 -3.85
C THR A 108 14.81 -7.95 -5.23
N ASP A 109 13.67 -7.85 -5.93
CA ASP A 109 13.51 -8.40 -7.28
C ASP A 109 14.41 -7.70 -8.30
N TYR A 110 14.58 -6.39 -8.18
CA TYR A 110 15.48 -5.60 -9.04
C TYR A 110 16.97 -5.81 -8.71
N ALA A 111 17.29 -6.31 -7.53
CA ALA A 111 18.64 -6.72 -7.12
C ALA A 111 18.99 -8.17 -7.50
N GLY A 112 18.10 -8.87 -8.24
CA GLY A 112 18.30 -10.26 -8.67
C GLY A 112 17.88 -11.31 -7.63
N GLY A 113 17.27 -10.89 -6.52
CA GLY A 113 16.62 -11.78 -5.56
C GLY A 113 15.18 -12.09 -5.94
N LYS A 114 14.41 -12.60 -4.96
CA LYS A 114 12.98 -12.88 -5.12
C LYS A 114 12.17 -12.23 -3.99
N GLY A 115 11.32 -11.29 -4.36
CA GLY A 115 10.41 -10.62 -3.45
C GLY A 115 9.21 -11.48 -3.03
N LEU A 116 8.38 -10.92 -2.15
CA LEU A 116 7.22 -11.61 -1.59
C LEU A 116 6.05 -11.78 -2.57
N ILE A 117 6.00 -10.96 -3.62
CA ILE A 117 4.93 -10.93 -4.62
C ILE A 117 5.59 -10.87 -6.00
N ASN A 118 5.06 -11.62 -6.97
CA ASN A 118 5.55 -11.54 -8.33
C ASN A 118 5.32 -10.14 -8.91
N ILE A 119 6.33 -9.61 -9.59
CA ILE A 119 6.26 -8.32 -10.28
C ILE A 119 6.45 -8.49 -11.78
N THR A 120 6.04 -7.47 -12.53
CA THR A 120 6.48 -7.26 -13.90
C THR A 120 7.51 -6.13 -13.88
N PHE A 121 8.68 -6.36 -14.47
CA PHE A 121 9.70 -5.33 -14.60
C PHE A 121 9.23 -4.22 -15.54
N LEU A 122 9.68 -2.99 -15.27
CA LEU A 122 9.30 -1.78 -16.01
C LEU A 122 10.02 -1.66 -17.35
#